data_AF-A0A7S2L552-F1
#
_entry.id   AF-A0A7S2L552-F1
#
_cell.length_a   1.000
_cell.length_b   1.000
_cell.length_c   1.000
_cell.angle_alpha   90.00
_cell.angle_beta   90.00
_cell.angle_gamma   90.00
#
_symmetry.space_group_name_H-M   'P 1'
#
loop_
_entity.id
_entity.type
_entity.pdbx_description
1 polymer ?
#
loop_
_entity_poly.entity_id
_entity_poly.type
_entity_poly.pdbx_seq_one_letter_code
_entity_poly.pdbx_strand_id
1 'polypeptide(L)'
;KIRNPWGCGEWKGDWGDKSKLWDEFPSIKKACAFQDADDGAFWMSWEDYVKNWSKIGVVDRTVDINTLRLHVRNDTCCAPAIGCCTGCACFWCGCRGPKHLLCPHRSSAKTVQVKKGCCRW
;
A
#
# COMPACT_ATOMS: atom_id res chain seq x y z
N LYS A 1 11.31 8.78 3.59
CA LYS A 1 12.18 7.91 2.77
C LYS A 1 11.47 7.58 1.47
N ILE A 2 12.15 7.67 0.35
CA ILE A 2 11.66 7.33 -0.99
C ILE A 2 12.61 6.29 -1.59
N ARG A 3 12.12 5.42 -2.47
CA ARG A 3 12.95 4.40 -3.13
C ARG A 3 12.71 4.40 -4.63
N ASN A 4 13.79 4.47 -5.38
CA ASN A 4 13.81 4.20 -6.80
C ASN A 4 13.79 2.68 -7.06
N PRO A 5 12.78 2.13 -7.77
CA PRO A 5 12.72 0.71 -8.10
C PRO A 5 13.90 0.19 -8.94
N TRP A 6 14.57 1.06 -9.71
CA TRP A 6 15.74 0.68 -10.51
C TRP A 6 17.00 0.45 -9.66
N GLY A 7 16.98 0.81 -8.38
CA GLY A 7 18.11 0.61 -7.47
C GLY A 7 19.32 1.51 -7.74
N CYS A 8 19.15 2.54 -8.56
CA CYS A 8 20.16 3.53 -8.89
C CYS A 8 19.51 4.91 -9.04
N GLY A 9 20.30 5.98 -9.11
CA GLY A 9 19.77 7.34 -9.34
C GLY A 9 19.09 7.92 -8.10
N GLU A 10 19.92 8.28 -7.13
CA GLU A 10 19.51 8.83 -5.85
C GLU A 10 19.46 10.36 -5.83
N TRP A 11 18.76 10.90 -4.83
CA TRP A 11 18.64 12.33 -4.62
C TRP A 11 19.99 12.97 -4.25
N LYS A 12 20.38 14.01 -4.98
CA LYS A 12 21.66 14.73 -4.80
C LYS A 12 21.54 16.04 -4.03
N GLY A 13 20.33 16.41 -3.62
CA GLY A 13 20.07 17.64 -2.87
C GLY A 13 20.15 17.44 -1.36
N ASP A 14 19.50 18.33 -0.63
CA ASP A 14 19.43 18.28 0.83
C ASP A 14 18.82 16.95 1.31
N TRP A 15 19.42 16.38 2.36
CA TRP A 15 19.09 15.05 2.90
C TRP A 15 19.34 13.87 1.94
N GLY A 16 19.98 14.10 0.79
CA GLY A 16 20.57 13.02 0.00
C GLY A 16 21.76 12.37 0.73
N ASP A 17 22.25 11.24 0.23
CA ASP A 17 23.24 10.42 0.92
C ASP A 17 24.57 11.15 1.19
N LYS A 18 24.94 12.06 0.28
CA LYS A 18 26.16 12.88 0.40
C LYS A 18 25.90 14.26 1.02
N SER A 19 24.72 14.48 1.60
CA SER A 19 24.38 15.78 2.20
C SER A 19 25.09 15.98 3.53
N LYS A 20 25.76 17.13 3.70
CA LYS A 20 26.41 17.51 4.96
C LYS A 20 25.42 17.73 6.11
N LEU A 21 24.14 17.93 5.80
CA LEU A 21 23.07 18.12 6.78
C LEU A 21 22.93 16.92 7.73
N TRP A 22 23.31 15.72 7.28
CA TRP A 22 23.31 14.54 8.15
C TRP A 22 24.30 14.65 9.31
N ASP A 23 25.44 15.30 9.07
CA ASP A 23 26.48 15.49 10.09
C ASP A 23 26.18 16.71 10.97
N GLU A 24 25.51 17.71 10.42
CA GLU A 24 25.01 18.87 11.18
C GLU A 24 23.86 18.49 12.14
N PHE A 25 22.99 17.56 11.73
CA PHE A 25 21.82 17.13 12.50
C PHE A 25 21.83 15.62 12.82
N PRO A 26 22.71 15.16 13.73
CA PRO A 26 22.85 13.73 14.06
C PRO A 26 21.59 13.13 14.71
N SER A 27 20.77 13.95 15.37
CA SER A 27 19.47 13.54 15.91
C SER A 27 18.50 13.11 14.81
N ILE A 28 18.47 13.85 13.70
CA ILE A 28 17.65 13.56 12.52
C ILE A 28 18.20 12.32 11.81
N LYS A 29 19.53 12.22 11.63
CA LYS A 29 20.21 11.03 11.08
C LYS A 29 19.77 9.75 11.80
N LYS A 30 19.70 9.79 13.13
CA LYS A 30 19.25 8.67 13.97
C LYS A 30 17.74 8.40 13.82
N ALA A 31 16.91 9.43 13.84
CA ALA A 31 15.45 9.30 13.70
C ALA A 31 15.04 8.74 12.33
N CYS A 32 15.75 9.14 11.27
CA CYS A 32 15.56 8.66 9.91
C CYS A 32 16.24 7.31 9.64
N ALA A 33 16.94 6.72 10.62
CA ALA A 33 17.74 5.51 10.44
C ALA A 33 18.58 5.56 9.14
N PHE A 34 19.26 6.68 8.93
CA PHE A 34 20.04 6.94 7.73
C PHE A 34 21.09 5.85 7.52
N GLN A 35 21.22 5.40 6.27
CA GLN A 35 22.24 4.45 5.82
C GLN A 35 22.84 5.03 4.55
N ASP A 36 24.16 5.14 4.51
CA ASP A 36 24.90 5.53 3.32
C ASP A 36 25.09 4.27 2.46
N ALA A 37 24.18 4.08 1.49
CA ALA A 37 24.16 2.89 0.65
C ALA A 37 23.52 3.22 -0.70
N ASP A 38 24.22 2.92 -1.79
CA ASP A 38 23.73 3.09 -3.17
C ASP A 38 22.74 1.94 -3.52
N ASP A 39 21.54 2.01 -2.94
CA ASP A 39 20.45 1.04 -3.12
C ASP A 39 19.20 1.65 -3.80
N GLY A 40 19.33 2.92 -4.21
CA GLY A 40 18.27 3.72 -4.80
C GLY A 40 17.31 4.32 -3.76
N ALA A 41 17.57 4.22 -2.45
CA ALA A 41 16.66 4.67 -1.41
C ALA A 41 17.19 5.87 -0.61
N PHE A 42 16.59 7.03 -0.85
CA PHE A 42 17.07 8.31 -0.34
C PHE A 42 16.04 9.03 0.53
N TRP A 43 16.50 10.07 1.24
CA TRP A 43 15.66 11.07 1.89
C TRP A 43 15.71 12.38 1.11
N MET A 44 14.70 13.22 1.35
CA MET A 44 14.62 14.59 0.86
C MET A 44 13.69 15.38 1.76
N SER A 45 13.73 16.70 1.65
CA SER A 45 12.73 17.56 2.28
C SER A 45 11.35 17.35 1.62
N TRP A 46 10.29 17.59 2.38
CA TRP A 46 8.93 17.56 1.81
C TRP A 46 8.72 18.66 0.76
N GLU A 47 9.37 19.80 0.93
CA GLU A 47 9.32 20.92 -0.01
C GLU A 47 9.92 20.53 -1.37
N ASP A 48 11.05 19.82 -1.37
CA ASP A 48 11.66 19.30 -2.59
C ASP A 48 10.78 18.21 -3.22
N TYR A 49 10.15 17.37 -2.40
CA TYR A 49 9.21 16.37 -2.91
C TYR A 49 8.07 17.03 -3.72
N VAL A 50 7.43 18.06 -3.15
CA VAL A 50 6.32 18.76 -3.83
C VAL A 50 6.77 19.50 -5.09
N LYS A 51 8.01 20.01 -5.13
CA LYS A 51 8.57 20.67 -6.32
C LYS A 51 8.90 19.68 -7.45
N ASN A 52 9.37 18.48 -7.12
CA ASN A 52 9.86 17.51 -8.10
C ASN A 52 8.82 16.45 -8.51
N TRP A 53 7.81 16.17 -7.67
CA TRP A 53 6.76 15.19 -7.96
C TRP A 53 5.38 15.84 -8.08
N SER A 54 4.65 15.51 -9.14
CA SER A 54 3.30 16.03 -9.41
C SER A 54 2.18 15.09 -8.99
N LYS A 55 2.46 13.81 -8.74
CA LYS A 55 1.46 12.78 -8.48
C LYS A 55 1.91 11.86 -7.35
N ILE A 56 0.95 11.50 -6.49
CA ILE A 56 1.10 10.47 -5.46
C ILE A 56 -0.06 9.47 -5.59
N GLY A 57 0.27 8.19 -5.60
CA GLY A 57 -0.70 7.11 -5.56
C GLY A 57 -0.75 6.50 -4.16
N VAL A 58 -1.95 6.38 -3.59
CA VAL A 58 -2.17 5.74 -2.29
C VAL A 58 -3.03 4.50 -2.51
N VAL A 59 -2.55 3.35 -2.05
CA VAL A 59 -3.28 2.09 -2.09
C VAL A 59 -3.59 1.67 -0.66
N ASP A 60 -4.87 1.69 -0.32
CA ASP A 60 -5.33 1.17 0.97
C ASP A 60 -5.25 -0.36 0.94
N ARG A 61 -4.55 -0.93 1.93
CA ARG A 61 -4.36 -2.38 2.07
C ARG A 61 -5.48 -3.04 2.88
N THR A 62 -6.43 -2.28 3.42
CA THR A 62 -7.59 -2.81 4.14
C THR A 62 -8.68 -3.32 3.20
N VAL A 63 -8.72 -2.78 1.98
CA VAL A 63 -9.62 -3.23 0.90
C VAL A 63 -8.91 -4.27 0.05
N ASP A 64 -9.26 -5.54 0.24
CA ASP A 64 -8.85 -6.59 -0.68
C ASP A 64 -9.47 -6.34 -2.07
N ILE A 65 -8.77 -6.71 -3.14
CA ILE A 65 -9.29 -6.54 -4.51
C ILE A 65 -10.59 -7.35 -4.73
N ASN A 66 -10.83 -8.40 -3.93
CA ASN A 66 -12.08 -9.14 -3.95
C ASN A 66 -13.20 -8.46 -3.14
N THR A 67 -12.89 -7.54 -2.23
CA THR A 67 -13.92 -6.76 -1.50
C THR A 67 -14.59 -5.71 -2.39
N LEU A 68 -13.91 -5.21 -3.42
CA LEU A 68 -14.48 -4.27 -4.40
C LEU A 68 -15.09 -4.96 -5.62
N ARG A 69 -15.11 -6.30 -5.66
CA ARG A 69 -15.85 -7.03 -6.68
C ARG A 69 -17.31 -7.05 -6.32
N LEU A 70 -18.10 -6.27 -7.06
CA LEU A 70 -19.52 -6.54 -7.18
C LEU A 70 -19.64 -7.96 -7.73
N HIS A 71 -20.27 -8.88 -7.00
CA HIS A 71 -20.46 -10.27 -7.40
C HIS A 71 -21.45 -10.31 -8.57
N VAL A 72 -21.01 -9.90 -9.75
CA VAL A 72 -21.81 -9.93 -10.97
C VAL A 72 -21.79 -11.36 -11.48
N ARG A 73 -22.83 -12.13 -11.13
CA ARG A 73 -23.12 -13.38 -11.84
C ARG A 73 -23.64 -12.96 -13.22
N ASN A 74 -22.89 -13.23 -14.28
CA ASN A 74 -23.29 -12.91 -15.65
C ASN A 74 -23.53 -14.16 -16.52
N ASP A 75 -23.33 -15.37 -15.98
CA ASP A 75 -23.26 -16.57 -16.82
C ASP A 75 -24.58 -17.33 -16.97
N THR A 76 -25.73 -16.73 -16.60
CA THR A 76 -27.07 -17.38 -16.76
C THR A 76 -28.19 -16.36 -17.00
N CYS A 77 -29.23 -16.77 -17.76
CA CYS A 77 -30.43 -15.96 -18.05
C CYS A 77 -31.12 -15.40 -16.79
N CYS A 78 -31.04 -16.13 -15.67
CA CYS A 78 -31.66 -15.75 -14.40
C CYS A 78 -30.68 -15.13 -13.39
N ALA A 79 -29.49 -14.72 -13.82
CA ALA A 79 -28.44 -14.29 -12.91
C ALA A 79 -28.82 -13.11 -11.98
N PRO A 80 -29.64 -12.12 -12.38
CA PRO A 80 -30.15 -11.09 -11.47
C PRO A 80 -31.01 -11.67 -10.34
N ALA A 81 -31.90 -12.61 -10.68
CA ALA A 81 -32.78 -13.27 -9.70
C ALA A 81 -31.98 -14.18 -8.76
N ILE A 82 -31.04 -14.96 -9.29
CA ILE A 82 -30.16 -15.84 -8.51
C ILE A 82 -29.26 -15.02 -7.58
N GLY A 83 -28.72 -13.88 -8.06
CA GLY A 83 -27.98 -12.92 -7.24
C GLY A 83 -28.81 -12.41 -6.06
N CYS A 84 -30.04 -11.97 -6.32
CA CYS A 84 -30.98 -11.48 -5.30
C CYS A 84 -31.31 -12.58 -4.27
N CYS A 85 -31.72 -13.77 -4.71
CA CYS A 85 -32.08 -14.86 -3.80
C CYS A 85 -30.90 -15.33 -2.95
N THR A 86 -29.69 -15.41 -3.53
CA THR A 86 -28.51 -15.84 -2.79
C THR A 86 -28.02 -14.76 -1.82
N GLY A 87 -28.09 -13.48 -2.21
CA GLY A 87 -27.76 -12.36 -1.33
C GLY A 87 -28.68 -12.32 -0.11
N CYS A 88 -29.99 -12.40 -0.35
CA CYS A 88 -31.01 -12.45 0.71
C CYS A 88 -30.83 -13.68 1.61
N ALA A 89 -30.61 -14.88 1.05
CA ALA A 89 -30.39 -16.08 1.85
C ALA A 89 -29.11 -16.01 2.70
N CYS A 90 -27.99 -15.54 2.15
CA CYS A 90 -26.74 -15.39 2.90
C CYS A 90 -26.82 -14.31 3.98
N PHE A 91 -27.56 -13.23 3.74
CA PHE A 91 -27.75 -12.13 4.68
C PHE A 91 -28.68 -12.51 5.83
N TRP A 92 -29.87 -13.04 5.51
CA TRP A 92 -30.93 -13.34 6.48
C TRP A 92 -30.80 -14.73 7.12
N CYS A 93 -30.51 -15.77 6.34
CA CYS A 93 -30.42 -17.14 6.85
C CYS A 93 -29.00 -17.54 7.28
N GLY A 94 -27.97 -16.91 6.69
CA GLY A 94 -26.57 -17.19 6.99
C GLY A 94 -25.98 -16.40 8.17
N CYS A 95 -26.75 -15.50 8.79
CA CYS A 95 -26.32 -14.55 9.82
C CYS A 95 -25.05 -13.76 9.46
N ARG A 96 -24.73 -13.62 8.16
CA ARG A 96 -23.52 -12.91 7.71
C ARG A 96 -23.69 -11.40 7.80
N GLY A 97 -24.92 -10.89 7.68
CA GLY A 97 -25.25 -9.47 7.87
C GLY A 97 -24.90 -8.96 9.27
N PRO A 98 -25.44 -9.56 10.35
CA PRO A 98 -25.12 -9.17 11.72
C PRO A 98 -23.63 -9.33 12.06
N LYS A 99 -22.98 -10.40 11.57
CA LYS A 99 -21.53 -10.60 11.78
C LYS A 99 -20.68 -9.53 11.11
N HIS A 100 -21.05 -9.05 9.92
CA HIS A 100 -20.28 -8.01 9.24
C HIS A 100 -20.47 -6.63 9.86
N LEU A 101 -21.67 -6.34 10.39
CA LEU A 101 -21.99 -5.08 11.07
C LEU A 101 -21.42 -5.01 12.50
N LEU A 102 -21.41 -6.13 13.23
CA LEU A 102 -20.99 -6.17 14.64
C LEU A 102 -19.54 -6.64 14.84
N CYS A 103 -18.94 -7.31 13.86
CA CYS A 103 -17.55 -7.76 13.91
C CYS A 103 -16.81 -7.34 12.64
N PRO A 104 -16.51 -6.04 12.47
CA PRO A 104 -15.70 -5.58 11.35
C PRO A 104 -14.37 -6.33 11.34
N HIS A 105 -13.96 -6.74 10.14
CA HIS A 105 -12.74 -7.50 9.94
C HIS A 105 -11.56 -6.76 10.58
N ARG A 106 -10.93 -7.40 11.59
CA ARG A 106 -9.73 -6.87 12.21
C ARG A 106 -8.56 -7.01 11.23
N SER A 107 -8.10 -5.89 10.66
CA SER A 107 -6.93 -5.89 9.78
C SER A 107 -5.70 -6.39 10.54
N SER A 108 -5.02 -7.39 9.97
CA SER A 108 -3.76 -7.87 10.52
C SER A 108 -2.64 -6.93 10.11
N ALA A 109 -1.91 -6.37 11.07
CA ALA A 109 -0.70 -5.58 10.82
C ALA A 109 0.50 -6.42 10.32
N LYS A 110 0.32 -7.74 10.18
CA LYS A 110 1.38 -8.64 9.71
C LYS A 110 1.69 -8.32 8.25
N THR A 111 2.88 -7.79 8.01
CA THR A 111 3.38 -7.54 6.67
C THR A 111 3.63 -8.87 5.99
N VAL A 112 2.92 -9.15 4.89
CA VAL A 112 3.17 -10.34 4.07
C VAL A 112 4.57 -10.21 3.48
N GLN A 113 5.46 -11.12 3.86
CA GLN A 113 6.79 -11.20 3.28
C GLN A 113 6.65 -11.71 1.84
N VAL A 114 6.96 -10.87 0.87
CA VAL A 114 6.98 -11.27 -0.54
C VAL A 114 8.16 -12.23 -0.73
N LYS A 115 7.89 -13.46 -1.21
CA LYS A 115 8.97 -14.39 -1.60
C LYS A 115 9.85 -13.70 -2.64
N LYS A 116 11.15 -13.53 -2.32
CA LYS A 116 12.15 -13.00 -3.25
C LYS A 116 12.11 -13.82 -4.54
N GLY A 117 11.73 -13.19 -5.64
CA GLY A 117 11.69 -13.84 -6.95
C GLY A 117 10.73 -13.25 -7.99
N CYS A 118 9.80 -12.37 -7.61
CA CYS A 118 8.78 -11.89 -8.55
C CYS A 118 9.20 -10.75 -9.49
N CYS A 119 10.42 -10.23 -9.35
CA CYS A 119 11.00 -9.31 -10.32
C CYS A 119 12.37 -9.85 -10.75
N ARG A 120 12.37 -10.75 -11.72
CA ARG A 120 13.51 -10.93 -12.63
C ARG A 120 13.17 -10.14 -13.89
N TRP A 121 13.86 -9.03 -14.08
CA TRP A 121 14.01 -8.38 -15.37
C TRP A 121 15.47 -8.52 -15.77
#